data_AF-A0AAN6INI9-F1
#
_entry.id   AF-A0AAN6INI9-F1
#
_cell.length_a   1.000
_cell.length_b   1.000
_cell.length_c   1.000
_cell.angle_alpha   90.00
_cell.angle_beta   90.00
_cell.angle_gamma   90.00
#
_symmetry.space_group_name_H-M   'P 1'
#
loop_
_entity.id
_entity.type
_entity.pdbx_description
1 polymer ?
#
loop_
_entity_poly.entity_id
_entity_poly.type
_entity_poly.pdbx_seq_one_letter_code
_entity_poly.pdbx_strand_id
1 'polypeptide(L)'
;MDFSGRIGGGGRGGARRDVDEFGRDRRSRPHHRKPYERPNRGQRGHSGGHGGHGGHGGGGHGGGGHGGAGNGSMVDESADLESRLSSLIIKVGDKNAPTLQNNLEALSVVLEKDFTNHETTVLRTLRQCVLELPWKVTVYSTVAGLLNAKNNETGAKVITLMHGVLCKSLIKGDWCSVKVIMRFFALQVATKTISASTLLSMVDTFLKPVAGQTAGVVTAQNSCFVYIAMTTLLWAGQ
;
A
#
# COMPACT_ATOMS: atom_id res chain seq x y z
N MET A 1 42.76 41.23 46.47
CA MET A 1 41.77 41.95 45.66
C MET A 1 40.49 41.14 45.69
N ASP A 2 39.53 41.67 46.42
CA ASP A 2 38.20 41.12 46.66
C ASP A 2 37.36 40.94 45.38
N PHE A 3 36.57 39.87 45.35
CA PHE A 3 35.43 39.75 44.43
C PHE A 3 34.15 39.58 45.24
N SER A 4 33.53 40.72 45.56
CA SER A 4 32.09 40.80 45.80
C SER A 4 31.56 42.09 45.20
N GLY A 5 30.63 41.94 44.26
CA GLY A 5 29.91 43.03 43.60
C GLY A 5 28.85 42.41 42.68
N ARG A 6 27.60 42.72 42.97
CA ARG A 6 26.38 41.95 42.70
C ARG A 6 25.55 42.66 41.61
N ILE A 7 24.49 41.98 41.14
CA ILE A 7 23.30 42.50 40.41
C ILE A 7 23.54 42.61 38.88
N GLY A 8 22.75 42.04 37.97
CA GLY A 8 21.41 41.46 37.99
C GLY A 8 20.71 41.87 36.68
N GLY A 9 20.27 40.93 35.85
CA GLY A 9 19.62 41.23 34.56
C GLY A 9 18.91 40.02 33.97
N GLY A 10 17.57 40.06 33.92
CA GLY A 10 16.68 38.92 33.72
C GLY A 10 16.86 38.13 32.42
N GLY A 11 17.05 36.82 32.56
CA GLY A 11 16.93 35.85 31.47
C GLY A 11 15.47 35.56 31.17
N ARG A 12 14.98 36.05 30.02
CA ARG A 12 13.70 35.63 29.44
C ARG A 12 13.75 34.13 29.15
N GLY A 13 12.91 33.36 29.84
CA GLY A 13 12.73 31.93 29.61
C GLY A 13 12.19 31.66 28.20
N GLY A 14 13.08 31.24 27.30
CA GLY A 14 12.72 30.61 26.03
C GLY A 14 12.61 29.10 26.25
N ALA A 15 11.42 28.55 26.06
CA ALA A 15 11.15 27.12 26.15
C ALA A 15 12.08 26.34 25.20
N ARG A 16 12.94 25.48 25.76
CA ARG A 16 13.69 24.48 24.99
C ARG A 16 12.68 23.53 24.34
N ARG A 17 12.68 23.46 23.01
CA ARG A 17 11.86 22.50 22.26
C ARG A 17 12.47 21.11 22.44
N ASP A 18 11.71 20.19 23.02
CA ASP A 18 12.07 18.78 23.12
C ASP A 18 11.93 18.13 21.74
N VAL A 19 13.04 18.10 21.01
CA VAL A 19 13.20 17.40 19.74
C VAL A 19 13.84 16.03 19.98
N ASP A 20 13.42 15.00 19.25
CA ASP A 20 14.08 13.69 19.25
C ASP A 20 15.47 13.76 18.57
N GLU A 21 16.23 12.65 18.63
CA GLU A 21 17.56 12.51 17.99
C GLU A 21 17.54 12.74 16.46
N PHE A 22 16.35 12.78 15.86
CA PHE A 22 16.11 13.06 14.44
C PHE A 22 15.51 14.45 14.18
N GLY A 23 15.51 15.35 15.17
CA GLY A 23 15.09 16.74 15.01
C GLY A 23 13.58 16.95 14.87
N ARG A 24 12.74 15.98 15.27
CA ARG A 24 11.27 16.10 15.22
C ARG A 24 10.70 16.49 16.57
N ASP A 25 9.81 17.48 16.57
CA ASP A 25 9.13 17.95 17.78
C ASP A 25 8.29 16.81 18.40
N ARG A 26 8.58 16.46 19.66
CA ARG A 26 7.77 15.48 20.40
C ARG A 26 6.41 16.10 20.71
N ARG A 27 5.39 15.77 19.90
CA ARG A 27 4.00 16.12 20.20
C ARG A 27 3.54 15.38 21.46
N SER A 28 3.55 16.08 22.59
CA SER A 28 2.87 15.64 23.82
C SER A 28 1.38 15.48 23.54
N ARG A 29 0.91 14.23 23.43
CA ARG A 29 -0.53 13.92 23.41
C ARG A 29 -0.98 13.65 24.85
N PRO A 30 -2.01 14.35 25.36
CA PRO A 30 -2.54 14.06 26.69
C PRO A 30 -3.18 12.66 26.72
N HIS A 31 -2.74 11.84 27.69
CA HIS A 31 -3.05 10.42 27.84
C HIS A 31 -4.43 10.10 28.46
N HIS A 32 -5.47 10.91 28.22
CA HIS A 32 -6.78 10.68 28.83
C HIS A 32 -7.95 10.92 27.87
N ARG A 33 -8.06 10.09 26.83
CA ARG A 33 -9.34 9.84 26.14
C ARG A 33 -9.49 8.36 25.85
N LYS A 34 -10.63 7.80 26.25
CA LYS A 34 -10.97 6.40 25.96
C LYS A 34 -11.46 6.29 24.50
N PRO A 35 -11.22 5.17 23.79
CA PRO A 35 -11.42 5.08 22.34
C PRO A 35 -12.87 5.18 21.82
N TYR A 36 -13.87 5.35 22.69
CA TYR A 36 -15.30 5.35 22.34
C TYR A 36 -16.02 6.69 22.58
N GLU A 37 -15.32 7.73 23.03
CA GLU A 37 -15.94 9.06 23.16
C GLU A 37 -16.14 9.70 21.77
N ARG A 38 -17.34 9.55 21.21
CA ARG A 38 -17.78 10.33 20.04
C ARG A 38 -17.86 11.82 20.39
N PRO A 39 -17.41 12.74 19.51
CA PRO A 39 -17.62 14.17 19.70
C PRO A 39 -19.12 14.49 19.65
N ASN A 40 -19.64 15.06 20.74
CA ASN A 40 -21.01 15.56 20.84
C ASN A 40 -21.16 16.79 19.92
N ARG A 41 -21.74 16.60 18.73
CA ARG A 41 -21.95 17.66 17.75
C ARG A 41 -23.27 18.38 18.06
N GLY A 42 -23.16 19.44 18.85
CA GLY A 42 -23.98 20.65 18.70
C GLY A 42 -25.42 20.58 19.23
N GLN A 43 -25.55 20.78 20.53
CA GLN A 43 -26.68 21.54 21.09
C GLN A 43 -26.56 23.00 20.59
N ARG A 44 -27.52 23.47 19.79
CA ARG A 44 -27.81 24.90 19.62
C ARG A 44 -29.31 25.11 19.83
N GLY A 45 -29.63 25.95 20.80
CA GLY A 45 -30.97 26.17 21.32
C GLY A 45 -31.86 27.08 20.45
N HIS A 46 -33.16 26.87 20.65
CA HIS A 46 -34.22 27.86 20.92
C HIS A 46 -34.24 29.21 20.19
N SER A 47 -35.23 29.36 19.30
CA SER A 47 -36.18 30.49 19.12
C SER A 47 -37.11 30.06 17.96
N GLY A 48 -38.44 30.06 17.96
CA GLY A 48 -39.43 30.91 18.61
C GLY A 48 -40.29 31.56 17.51
N GLY A 49 -41.55 31.12 17.35
CA GLY A 49 -42.67 31.98 16.93
C GLY A 49 -43.16 32.01 15.46
N HIS A 50 -44.48 31.83 15.31
CA HIS A 50 -45.41 32.22 14.22
C HIS A 50 -45.29 31.50 12.86
N GLY A 51 -46.34 31.05 12.17
CA GLY A 51 -47.80 31.23 12.28
C GLY A 51 -48.37 31.40 10.86
N GLY A 52 -49.49 30.73 10.53
CA GLY A 52 -50.44 31.22 9.51
C GLY A 52 -50.52 30.52 8.14
N HIS A 53 -51.65 29.84 7.95
CA HIS A 53 -52.56 29.85 6.78
C HIS A 53 -52.11 29.49 5.36
N GLY A 54 -52.70 28.40 4.86
CA GLY A 54 -53.74 28.47 3.82
C GLY A 54 -53.29 28.35 2.35
N GLY A 55 -54.08 27.63 1.55
CA GLY A 55 -54.13 27.86 0.11
C GLY A 55 -54.25 26.62 -0.77
N HIS A 56 -55.40 26.50 -1.41
CA HIS A 56 -55.79 25.51 -2.42
C HIS A 56 -54.94 25.51 -3.71
N GLY A 57 -54.93 24.38 -4.42
CA GLY A 57 -55.49 24.35 -5.78
C GLY A 57 -54.56 23.94 -6.94
N GLY A 58 -55.06 22.99 -7.76
CA GLY A 58 -54.73 22.77 -9.18
C GLY A 58 -53.36 22.13 -9.46
N GLY A 59 -53.21 21.04 -10.19
CA GLY A 59 -53.89 20.66 -11.44
C GLY A 59 -52.94 20.96 -12.61
N GLY A 60 -52.57 19.95 -13.40
CA GLY A 60 -52.03 20.18 -14.75
C GLY A 60 -50.77 19.39 -15.15
N HIS A 61 -51.04 18.36 -15.96
CA HIS A 61 -50.22 17.69 -16.99
C HIS A 61 -48.92 18.32 -17.52
N GLY A 62 -48.01 17.42 -17.93
CA GLY A 62 -46.97 17.61 -18.95
C GLY A 62 -45.66 16.97 -18.51
N GLY A 63 -45.28 15.75 -18.90
CA GLY A 63 -45.25 15.26 -20.28
C GLY A 63 -44.02 15.81 -20.99
N GLY A 64 -42.84 15.23 -20.74
CA GLY A 64 -41.58 15.62 -21.39
C GLY A 64 -40.51 14.59 -21.10
N GLY A 65 -40.35 13.65 -22.03
CA GLY A 65 -39.51 12.46 -21.88
C GLY A 65 -38.05 12.79 -21.62
N HIS A 66 -37.53 12.26 -20.51
CA HIS A 66 -36.10 12.09 -20.29
C HIS A 66 -35.58 10.95 -21.18
N GLY A 67 -35.32 11.27 -22.44
CA GLY A 67 -34.44 10.47 -23.30
C GLY A 67 -33.00 10.70 -22.86
N GLY A 68 -32.54 9.94 -21.86
CA GLY A 68 -31.19 10.03 -21.32
C GLY A 68 -30.82 8.82 -20.46
N ALA A 69 -31.25 7.62 -20.86
CA ALA A 69 -30.92 6.39 -20.17
C ALA A 69 -30.21 5.45 -21.15
N GLY A 70 -28.89 5.37 -21.03
CA GLY A 70 -28.12 4.46 -21.87
C GLY A 70 -26.63 4.35 -21.58
N ASN A 71 -26.10 4.94 -20.49
CA ASN A 71 -24.67 4.80 -20.19
C ASN A 71 -24.32 4.73 -18.69
N GLY A 72 -25.32 4.71 -17.79
CA GLY A 72 -25.10 4.70 -16.33
C GLY A 72 -24.97 3.30 -15.71
N SER A 73 -25.69 2.29 -16.20
CA SER A 73 -25.70 0.97 -15.55
C SER A 73 -24.45 0.14 -15.84
N MET A 74 -23.88 0.26 -17.04
CA MET A 74 -22.68 -0.52 -17.43
C MET A 74 -21.41 -0.07 -16.68
N VAL A 75 -21.32 1.21 -16.31
CA VAL A 75 -20.18 1.75 -15.55
C VAL A 75 -20.24 1.28 -14.09
N ASP A 76 -21.44 1.18 -13.54
CA ASP A 76 -21.69 0.73 -12.16
C ASP A 76 -21.40 -0.77 -12.00
N GLU A 77 -21.86 -1.61 -12.95
CA GLU A 77 -21.59 -3.05 -12.94
C GLU A 77 -20.09 -3.38 -13.07
N SER A 78 -19.35 -2.64 -13.90
CA SER A 78 -17.91 -2.79 -14.06
C SER A 78 -17.15 -2.42 -12.78
N ALA A 79 -17.53 -1.32 -12.13
CA ALA A 79 -16.94 -0.88 -10.87
C ALA A 79 -17.22 -1.87 -9.72
N ASP A 80 -18.41 -2.45 -9.69
CA ASP A 80 -18.78 -3.48 -8.72
C ASP A 80 -17.96 -4.76 -8.92
N LEU A 81 -17.73 -5.18 -10.16
CA LEU A 81 -16.85 -6.30 -10.46
C LEU A 81 -15.41 -6.03 -10.02
N GLU A 82 -14.87 -4.84 -10.30
CA GLU A 82 -13.54 -4.43 -9.85
C GLU A 82 -13.37 -4.46 -8.32
N SER A 83 -14.39 -4.00 -7.60
CA SER A 83 -14.45 -4.03 -6.13
C SER A 83 -14.45 -5.47 -5.60
N ARG A 84 -15.21 -6.37 -6.25
CA ARG A 84 -15.27 -7.79 -5.92
C ARG A 84 -13.94 -8.50 -6.19
N LEU A 85 -13.33 -8.27 -7.35
CA LEU A 85 -12.00 -8.81 -7.70
C LEU A 85 -10.95 -8.36 -6.69
N SER A 86 -10.94 -7.07 -6.34
CA SER A 86 -10.00 -6.54 -5.35
C SER A 86 -10.20 -7.17 -3.97
N SER A 87 -11.45 -7.35 -3.56
CA SER A 87 -11.79 -8.01 -2.29
C SER A 87 -11.34 -9.47 -2.25
N LEU A 88 -11.47 -10.20 -3.36
CA LEU A 88 -11.00 -11.59 -3.47
C LEU A 88 -9.48 -11.66 -3.32
N ILE A 89 -8.74 -10.79 -4.01
CA ILE A 89 -7.28 -10.71 -3.91
C ILE A 89 -6.86 -10.36 -2.47
N ILE A 90 -7.50 -9.38 -1.83
CA ILE A 90 -7.11 -8.98 -0.47
C ILE A 90 -7.35 -10.11 0.54
N LYS A 91 -8.51 -10.78 0.46
CA LYS A 91 -8.94 -11.79 1.45
C LYS A 91 -8.27 -13.16 1.29
N VAL A 92 -7.67 -13.45 0.13
CA VAL A 92 -7.02 -14.75 -0.09
C VAL A 92 -5.89 -14.95 0.93
N GLY A 93 -5.89 -16.10 1.61
CA GLY A 93 -4.90 -16.40 2.65
C GLY A 93 -5.11 -15.72 4.01
N ASP A 94 -6.25 -15.06 4.28
CA ASP A 94 -6.57 -14.56 5.63
C ASP A 94 -6.85 -15.69 6.63
N LYS A 95 -7.37 -16.81 6.13
CA LYS A 95 -7.58 -18.03 6.89
C LYS A 95 -6.67 -19.10 6.33
N ASN A 96 -5.77 -19.61 7.16
CA ASN A 96 -4.98 -20.81 6.85
C ASN A 96 -5.87 -22.05 6.99
N ALA A 97 -6.78 -22.21 6.03
CA ALA A 97 -7.63 -23.37 5.91
C ALA A 97 -6.94 -24.46 5.07
N PRO A 98 -7.25 -25.75 5.27
CA PRO A 98 -6.79 -26.83 4.39
C PRO A 98 -7.13 -26.60 2.91
N THR A 99 -8.15 -25.77 2.64
CA THR A 99 -8.62 -25.41 1.30
C THR A 99 -7.82 -24.27 0.65
N LEU A 100 -6.75 -23.75 1.27
CA LEU A 100 -6.00 -22.62 0.75
C LEU A 100 -5.47 -22.86 -0.67
N GLN A 101 -4.96 -24.06 -0.95
CA GLN A 101 -4.50 -24.43 -2.29
C GLN A 101 -5.63 -24.32 -3.33
N ASN A 102 -6.79 -24.92 -3.04
CA ASN A 102 -7.96 -24.88 -3.92
C ASN A 102 -8.46 -23.44 -4.10
N ASN A 103 -8.40 -22.61 -3.05
CA ASN A 103 -8.78 -21.20 -3.11
C ASN A 103 -7.84 -20.40 -4.03
N LEU A 104 -6.54 -20.66 -3.98
CA LEU A 104 -5.55 -20.00 -4.86
C LEU A 104 -5.74 -20.39 -6.32
N GLU A 105 -5.99 -21.68 -6.57
CA GLU A 105 -6.26 -22.18 -7.91
C GLU A 105 -7.56 -21.58 -8.47
N ALA A 106 -8.66 -21.63 -7.71
CA ALA A 106 -9.93 -21.02 -8.12
C ALA A 106 -9.80 -19.51 -8.36
N LEU A 107 -9.07 -18.79 -7.49
CA LEU A 107 -8.80 -17.36 -7.69
C LEU A 107 -8.05 -17.11 -8.99
N SER A 108 -7.02 -17.91 -9.31
CA SER A 108 -6.25 -17.74 -10.54
C SER A 108 -7.10 -17.93 -11.81
N VAL A 109 -8.10 -18.82 -11.78
CA VAL A 109 -9.04 -19.01 -12.89
C VAL A 109 -9.94 -17.79 -13.08
N VAL A 110 -10.50 -17.27 -11.98
CA VAL A 110 -11.37 -16.08 -12.02
C VAL A 110 -10.58 -14.86 -12.49
N LEU A 111 -9.38 -14.66 -11.94
CA LEU A 111 -8.55 -13.52 -12.29
C LEU A 111 -8.09 -13.57 -13.75
N GLU A 112 -7.78 -14.74 -14.30
CA GLU A 112 -7.35 -14.86 -15.70
C GLU A 112 -8.49 -14.53 -16.67
N LYS A 113 -9.70 -15.05 -16.42
CA LYS A 113 -10.89 -14.79 -17.25
C LYS A 113 -11.22 -13.30 -17.34
N ASP A 114 -11.14 -12.61 -16.21
CA ASP A 114 -11.54 -11.20 -16.10
C ASP A 114 -10.33 -10.25 -16.27
N PHE A 115 -9.12 -10.78 -16.50
CA PHE A 115 -7.89 -9.98 -16.56
C PHE A 115 -7.92 -8.94 -17.66
N THR A 116 -8.32 -9.31 -18.88
CA THR A 116 -8.27 -8.42 -20.05
C THR A 116 -9.13 -7.17 -19.88
N ASN A 117 -10.26 -7.29 -19.18
CA ASN A 117 -11.19 -6.18 -18.96
C ASN A 117 -10.83 -5.35 -17.73
N HIS A 118 -10.12 -5.92 -16.75
CA HIS A 118 -9.83 -5.30 -15.46
C HIS A 118 -8.32 -5.29 -15.11
N GLU A 119 -7.47 -5.32 -16.13
CA GLU A 119 -6.00 -5.47 -16.01
C GLU A 119 -5.43 -4.47 -14.99
N THR A 120 -5.76 -3.19 -15.17
CA THR A 120 -5.23 -2.10 -14.32
C THR A 120 -5.61 -2.30 -12.86
N THR A 121 -6.83 -2.73 -12.58
CA THR A 121 -7.34 -2.94 -11.23
C THR A 121 -6.67 -4.15 -10.58
N VAL A 122 -6.59 -5.28 -11.27
CA VAL A 122 -5.92 -6.49 -10.77
C VAL A 122 -4.44 -6.21 -10.47
N LEU A 123 -3.73 -5.61 -11.42
CA LEU A 123 -2.32 -5.25 -11.28
C LEU A 123 -2.07 -4.27 -10.13
N ARG A 124 -2.91 -3.22 -10.01
CA ARG A 124 -2.82 -2.25 -8.91
C ARG A 124 -3.06 -2.91 -7.56
N THR A 125 -4.08 -3.76 -7.44
CA THR A 125 -4.42 -4.43 -6.19
C THR A 125 -3.35 -5.44 -5.79
N LEU A 126 -2.82 -6.25 -6.73
CA LEU A 126 -1.70 -7.16 -6.48
C LEU A 126 -0.46 -6.41 -5.99
N ARG A 127 -0.09 -5.32 -6.67
CA ARG A 127 1.01 -4.45 -6.25
C ARG A 127 0.83 -3.96 -4.82
N GLN A 128 -0.35 -3.42 -4.49
CA GLN A 128 -0.62 -2.90 -3.17
C GLN A 128 -0.59 -4.01 -2.11
N CYS A 129 -1.16 -5.17 -2.41
CA CYS A 129 -1.14 -6.32 -1.50
C CYS A 129 0.28 -6.80 -1.20
N VAL A 130 1.16 -6.87 -2.21
CA VAL A 130 2.56 -7.26 -2.01
C VAL A 130 3.29 -6.27 -1.11
N LEU A 131 3.11 -4.96 -1.32
CA LEU A 131 3.82 -3.93 -0.56
C LEU A 131 3.27 -3.75 0.86
N GLU A 132 1.95 -3.74 1.02
CA GLU A 132 1.28 -3.44 2.30
C GLU A 132 1.14 -4.68 3.20
N LEU A 133 1.16 -5.89 2.63
CA LEU A 133 0.97 -7.16 3.35
C LEU A 133 2.16 -8.11 3.15
N PRO A 134 3.38 -7.72 3.58
CA PRO A 134 4.60 -8.51 3.32
C PRO A 134 4.58 -9.89 3.98
N TRP A 135 3.78 -10.11 5.02
CA TRP A 135 3.60 -11.43 5.64
C TRP A 135 2.81 -12.41 4.76
N LYS A 136 2.04 -11.91 3.78
CA LYS A 136 1.28 -12.70 2.79
C LYS A 136 1.97 -12.75 1.42
N VAL A 137 3.21 -12.27 1.30
CA VAL A 137 3.94 -12.19 0.01
C VAL A 137 4.04 -13.55 -0.71
N THR A 138 4.14 -14.66 0.04
CA THR A 138 4.15 -16.02 -0.52
C THR A 138 2.85 -16.36 -1.22
N VAL A 139 1.71 -16.01 -0.61
CA VAL A 139 0.37 -16.20 -1.17
C VAL A 139 0.23 -15.44 -2.49
N TYR A 140 0.59 -14.15 -2.50
CA TYR A 140 0.51 -13.32 -3.70
C TYR A 140 1.49 -13.75 -4.79
N SER A 141 2.68 -14.23 -4.41
CA SER A 141 3.63 -14.81 -5.34
C SER A 141 3.09 -16.08 -6.01
N THR A 142 2.42 -16.95 -5.25
CA THR A 142 1.76 -18.14 -5.80
C THR A 142 0.65 -17.78 -6.77
N VAL A 143 -0.19 -16.79 -6.45
CA VAL A 143 -1.22 -16.30 -7.40
C VAL A 143 -0.58 -15.78 -8.68
N ALA A 144 0.48 -14.98 -8.59
CA ALA A 144 1.21 -14.47 -9.76
C ALA A 144 1.81 -15.62 -10.60
N GLY A 145 2.37 -16.64 -9.94
CA GLY A 145 2.88 -17.84 -10.60
C GLY A 145 1.81 -18.67 -11.31
N LEU A 146 0.66 -18.87 -10.66
CA LEU A 146 -0.50 -19.55 -11.25
C LEU A 146 -1.07 -18.77 -12.45
N LEU A 147 -1.12 -17.44 -12.35
CA LEU A 147 -1.51 -16.57 -13.45
C LEU A 147 -0.55 -16.72 -14.64
N ASN A 148 0.76 -16.73 -14.39
CA ASN A 148 1.75 -16.97 -15.44
C ASN A 148 1.59 -18.35 -16.08
N ALA A 149 1.35 -19.39 -15.28
CA ALA A 149 1.15 -20.75 -15.79
C ALA A 149 -0.10 -20.89 -16.69
N LYS A 150 -1.14 -20.09 -16.44
CA LYS A 150 -2.34 -20.05 -17.28
C LYS A 150 -2.14 -19.18 -18.52
N ASN A 151 -1.56 -17.99 -18.34
CA ASN A 151 -1.31 -17.04 -19.40
C ASN A 151 0.02 -16.31 -19.15
N ASN A 152 1.03 -16.65 -19.95
CA ASN A 152 2.37 -16.06 -19.83
C ASN A 152 2.38 -14.55 -20.11
N GLU A 153 1.47 -14.02 -20.93
CA GLU A 153 1.38 -12.58 -21.18
C GLU A 153 0.92 -11.83 -19.93
N THR A 154 -0.11 -12.36 -19.26
CA THR A 154 -0.60 -11.85 -17.98
C THR A 154 0.48 -11.91 -16.90
N GLY A 155 1.20 -13.02 -16.82
CA GLY A 155 2.35 -13.17 -15.92
C GLY A 155 3.44 -12.13 -16.20
N ALA A 156 3.84 -11.95 -17.46
CA ALA A 156 4.84 -10.97 -17.86
C ALA A 156 4.44 -9.53 -17.48
N LYS A 157 3.16 -9.17 -17.59
CA LYS A 157 2.64 -7.86 -17.14
C LYS A 157 2.80 -7.66 -15.64
N VAL A 158 2.52 -8.68 -14.82
CA VAL A 158 2.73 -8.63 -13.36
C VAL A 158 4.21 -8.41 -13.03
N ILE A 159 5.10 -9.18 -13.66
CA ILE A 159 6.55 -9.07 -13.42
C ILE A 159 7.09 -7.71 -13.87
N THR A 160 6.65 -7.22 -15.04
CA THR A 160 7.03 -5.90 -15.57
C THR A 160 6.59 -4.77 -14.65
N LEU A 161 5.36 -4.84 -14.12
CA LEU A 161 4.87 -3.88 -13.14
C LEU A 161 5.75 -3.88 -11.88
N MET A 162 6.02 -5.05 -11.31
CA MET A 162 6.83 -5.18 -10.10
C MET A 162 8.27 -4.68 -10.30
N HIS A 163 8.86 -4.94 -11.48
CA HIS A 163 10.17 -4.40 -11.84
C HIS A 163 10.14 -2.86 -11.90
N GLY A 164 9.11 -2.28 -12.53
CA GLY A 164 8.94 -0.82 -12.55
C GLY A 164 8.79 -0.22 -11.15
N VAL A 165 8.13 -0.93 -10.22
CA VAL A 165 7.99 -0.52 -8.81
C VAL A 165 9.33 -0.65 -8.08
N LEU A 166 10.12 -1.69 -8.35
CA LEU A 166 11.46 -1.87 -7.79
C LEU A 166 12.36 -0.68 -8.16
N CYS A 167 12.47 -0.36 -9.46
CA CYS A 167 13.27 0.77 -9.93
C CYS A 167 12.83 2.09 -9.28
N LYS A 168 11.53 2.35 -9.21
CA LYS A 168 10.98 3.55 -8.55
C LYS A 168 11.30 3.60 -7.05
N SER A 169 11.27 2.46 -6.37
CA SER A 169 11.56 2.38 -4.93
C SER A 169 13.05 2.58 -4.65
N LEU A 170 13.92 2.08 -5.52
CA LEU A 170 15.37 2.32 -5.45
C LEU A 170 15.71 3.81 -5.59
N ILE A 171 15.13 4.49 -6.58
CA ILE A 171 15.35 5.93 -6.80
C ILE A 171 14.88 6.75 -5.61
N LYS A 172 13.76 6.37 -4.99
CA LYS A 172 13.22 7.03 -3.79
C LYS A 172 14.00 6.71 -2.50
N GLY A 173 14.86 5.69 -2.51
CA GLY A 173 15.50 5.19 -1.30
C GLY A 173 14.53 4.48 -0.34
N ASP A 174 13.41 3.96 -0.83
CA ASP A 174 12.47 3.17 -0.01
C ASP A 174 12.95 1.72 0.11
N TRP A 175 13.91 1.52 1.01
CA TRP A 175 14.53 0.22 1.25
C TRP A 175 13.55 -0.84 1.78
N CYS A 176 12.46 -0.43 2.44
CA CYS A 176 11.44 -1.35 2.92
C CYS A 176 10.69 -1.98 1.74
N SER A 177 10.22 -1.15 0.81
CA SER A 177 9.58 -1.62 -0.41
C SER A 177 10.53 -2.45 -1.26
N VAL A 178 11.78 -1.99 -1.46
CA VAL A 178 12.80 -2.73 -2.21
C VAL A 178 13.00 -4.14 -1.63
N LYS A 179 13.13 -4.27 -0.31
CA LYS A 179 13.28 -5.57 0.35
C LYS A 179 12.13 -6.53 0.06
N VAL A 180 10.89 -6.03 0.15
CA VAL A 180 9.68 -6.85 -0.08
C VAL A 180 9.57 -7.25 -1.55
N ILE A 181 9.89 -6.35 -2.47
CA ILE A 181 9.86 -6.63 -3.92
C ILE A 181 10.97 -7.61 -4.32
N MET A 182 12.19 -7.45 -3.80
CA MET A 182 13.29 -8.40 -4.03
C MET A 182 12.91 -9.81 -3.56
N ARG A 183 12.28 -9.92 -2.38
CA ARG A 183 11.72 -11.18 -1.89
C ARG A 183 10.61 -11.73 -2.79
N PHE A 184 9.74 -10.89 -3.34
CA PHE A 184 8.76 -11.31 -4.34
C PHE A 184 9.45 -11.94 -5.55
N PHE A 185 10.50 -11.30 -6.10
CA PHE A 185 11.28 -11.85 -7.21
C PHE A 185 11.95 -13.19 -6.90
N ALA A 186 12.46 -13.37 -5.67
CA ALA A 186 12.99 -14.67 -5.24
C ALA A 186 11.92 -15.77 -5.27
N LEU A 187 10.71 -15.47 -4.80
CA LEU A 187 9.60 -16.42 -4.82
C LEU A 187 9.12 -16.77 -6.24
N GLN A 188 9.34 -15.88 -7.22
CA GLN A 188 9.01 -16.15 -8.62
C GLN A 188 9.92 -17.22 -9.25
N VAL A 189 11.09 -17.48 -8.68
CA VAL A 189 11.93 -18.62 -9.10
C VAL A 189 11.28 -19.93 -8.68
N ALA A 190 10.73 -20.00 -7.46
CA ALA A 190 10.02 -21.19 -6.97
C ALA A 190 8.74 -21.49 -7.78
N THR A 191 8.04 -20.46 -8.24
CA THR A 191 6.86 -20.62 -9.12
C THR A 191 7.21 -20.86 -10.60
N LYS A 192 8.50 -20.98 -10.93
CA LYS A 192 9.01 -21.14 -12.31
C LYS A 192 8.62 -20.00 -13.26
N THR A 193 8.30 -18.84 -12.73
CA THR A 193 7.95 -17.64 -13.52
C THR A 193 9.19 -16.91 -14.00
N ILE A 194 10.27 -16.96 -13.22
CA ILE A 194 11.57 -16.37 -13.55
C ILE A 194 12.66 -17.45 -13.41
N SER A 195 13.68 -17.42 -14.28
CA SER A 195 14.84 -18.31 -14.16
C SER A 195 15.75 -17.91 -12.99
N ALA A 196 16.36 -18.90 -12.34
CA ALA A 196 17.36 -18.64 -11.29
C ALA A 196 18.52 -17.75 -11.77
N SER A 197 18.96 -17.92 -13.03
CA SER A 197 19.99 -17.09 -13.65
C SER A 197 19.63 -15.61 -13.70
N THR A 198 18.36 -15.29 -13.98
CA THR A 198 17.86 -13.90 -14.02
C THR A 198 17.89 -13.29 -12.61
N LEU A 199 17.46 -14.04 -11.60
CA LEU A 199 17.52 -13.57 -10.22
C LEU A 199 18.95 -13.30 -9.77
N LEU A 200 19.89 -14.20 -10.05
CA LEU A 200 21.30 -14.02 -9.73
C LEU A 200 21.88 -12.79 -10.44
N SER A 201 21.54 -12.57 -11.70
CA SER A 201 21.98 -11.38 -12.46
C SER A 201 21.41 -10.08 -11.87
N MET A 202 20.17 -10.12 -11.38
CA MET A 202 19.54 -8.99 -10.67
C MET A 202 20.25 -8.70 -9.34
N VAL A 203 20.55 -9.73 -8.55
CA VAL A 203 21.27 -9.61 -7.27
C VAL A 203 22.70 -9.10 -7.49
N ASP A 204 23.41 -9.62 -8.50
CA ASP A 204 24.74 -9.13 -8.88
C ASP A 204 24.70 -7.64 -9.20
N THR A 205 23.76 -7.23 -10.06
CA THR A 205 23.59 -5.82 -10.42
C THR A 205 23.21 -4.94 -9.24
N PHE A 206 22.41 -5.45 -8.31
CA PHE A 206 22.03 -4.77 -7.08
C PHE A 206 23.21 -4.59 -6.11
N LEU A 207 24.19 -5.50 -6.11
CA LEU A 207 25.37 -5.46 -5.24
C LEU A 207 26.58 -4.72 -5.84
N LYS A 208 26.57 -4.41 -7.15
CA LYS A 208 27.64 -3.61 -7.81
C LYS A 208 28.06 -2.34 -7.06
N PRO A 209 27.14 -1.52 -6.50
CA PRO A 209 27.52 -0.33 -5.74
C PRO A 209 28.34 -0.63 -4.48
N VAL A 210 28.22 -1.83 -3.92
CA VAL A 210 28.98 -2.26 -2.73
C VAL A 210 30.36 -2.76 -3.13
N ALA A 211 30.46 -3.53 -4.22
CA ALA A 211 31.71 -4.12 -4.70
C ALA A 211 32.72 -3.07 -5.20
N GLY A 212 32.24 -1.93 -5.70
CA GLY A 212 33.09 -0.84 -6.20
C GLY A 212 33.64 0.11 -5.13
N GLN A 213 33.26 -0.06 -3.85
CA GLN A 213 33.74 0.80 -2.77
C GLN A 213 35.03 0.25 -2.18
N THR A 214 36.01 1.14 -1.98
CA THR A 214 37.32 0.84 -1.42
C THR A 214 37.17 0.09 -0.10
N ALA A 215 37.86 -1.05 0.01
CA ALA A 215 37.81 -1.93 1.18
C ALA A 215 38.01 -1.13 2.48
N GLY A 216 36.96 -1.03 3.30
CA GLY A 216 37.02 -0.43 4.64
C GLY A 216 35.89 0.52 5.02
N VAL A 217 35.11 1.06 4.06
CA VAL A 217 34.01 1.98 4.40
C VAL A 217 32.68 1.23 4.52
N VAL A 218 32.31 0.86 5.75
CA VAL A 218 30.98 0.33 6.07
C VAL A 218 30.02 1.50 6.18
N THR A 219 29.18 1.72 5.16
CA THR A 219 28.08 2.67 5.22
C THR A 219 26.77 1.95 5.54
N ALA A 220 25.83 2.65 6.19
CA ALA A 220 24.49 2.11 6.43
C ALA A 220 23.79 1.68 5.12
N GLN A 221 24.11 2.36 4.02
CA GLN A 221 23.59 2.03 2.69
C GLN A 221 24.16 0.71 2.15
N ASN A 222 25.47 0.49 2.26
CA ASN A 222 26.09 -0.79 1.86
C ASN A 222 25.58 -1.95 2.70
N SER A 223 25.47 -1.76 4.01
CA SER A 223 24.88 -2.76 4.91
C SER A 223 23.44 -3.08 4.51
N CYS A 224 22.67 -2.09 4.07
CA CYS A 224 21.30 -2.30 3.57
C CYS A 224 21.27 -3.13 2.28
N PHE A 225 22.11 -2.82 1.29
CA PHE A 225 22.24 -3.61 0.06
C PHE A 225 22.58 -5.08 0.36
N VAL A 226 23.60 -5.31 1.19
CA VAL A 226 24.00 -6.67 1.58
C VAL A 226 22.88 -7.39 2.34
N TYR A 227 22.22 -6.71 3.29
CA TYR A 227 21.11 -7.27 4.04
C TYR A 227 19.93 -7.68 3.14
N ILE A 228 19.54 -6.83 2.19
CA ILE A 228 18.46 -7.13 1.25
C ILE A 228 18.84 -8.30 0.34
N ALA A 229 20.07 -8.34 -0.19
CA ALA A 229 20.54 -9.44 -1.02
C ALA A 229 20.53 -10.78 -0.26
N MET A 230 21.09 -10.80 0.96
CA MET A 230 21.13 -12.00 1.80
C MET A 230 19.73 -12.48 2.18
N THR A 231 18.85 -11.58 2.59
CA THR A 231 17.46 -11.95 2.91
C THR A 231 16.69 -12.43 1.70
N THR A 232 17.00 -11.94 0.50
CA THR A 232 16.38 -12.41 -0.76
C THR A 232 16.82 -13.83 -1.10
N LEU A 233 18.11 -14.13 -0.98
CA LEU A 233 18.66 -15.47 -1.26
C LEU A 233 18.06 -16.55 -0.35
N LEU A 234 17.73 -16.22 0.91
CA LEU A 234 17.03 -17.15 1.80
C LEU A 234 15.69 -17.65 1.24
N TRP A 235 15.01 -16.87 0.39
CA TRP A 235 13.75 -17.27 -0.24
C TRP A 235 13.93 -17.99 -1.57
N ALA A 236 15.08 -17.83 -2.22
CA ALA A 236 15.37 -18.43 -3.52
C ALA A 236 16.19 -19.73 -3.43
N GLY A 237 16.89 -19.97 -2.31
CA GLY A 237 17.79 -21.10 -2.13
C GLY A 237 17.12 -22.43 -1.74
N GLN A 238 15.85 -22.63 -2.10
CA GLN A 238 15.15 -23.91 -1.91
C GLN A 238 15.29 -24.82 -3.13
#